data_AF-X0V0N2-F1
#
_entry.id   AF-X0V0N2-F1
#
_cell.length_a   1.000
_cell.length_b   1.000
_cell.length_c   1.000
_cell.angle_alpha   90.00
_cell.angle_beta   90.00
_cell.angle_gamma   90.00
#
_symmetry.space_group_name_H-M   'P 1'
#
loop_
_entity.id
_entity.type
_entity.pdbx_description
1 polymer ?
#
loop_
_entity_poly.entity_id
_entity_poly.type
_entity_poly.pdbx_seq_one_letter_code
_entity_poly.pdbx_strand_id
1 'polypeptide(L)'
;EVFLFFWAATMLVGKLRKIRRQQRAMLFDVLPSDIGEKITERNLDKFLEYISELPKNAVGSFLVTRCVRGLEHFRVRKSAADTATMLSSQSDLDASSVDSSYTMFHVFIWAIPILGFLGTVIGVSSAVGGFTDTLSSSSDMESLKVGLKSITGGLGTSFDTTLVALAMAMILTFPVSALQKLEGDVIGEVDEYTNEYLLRRLEDGRNSEDHRLPSASRNDMQDVVQAALKVHRAELEGWIGQLKTLGKGVS
;
A
#
# COMPACT_ATOMS: atom_id res chain seq x y z
N GLU A 1 -11.58 -22.90 14.51
CA GLU A 1 -11.91 -21.74 13.63
C GLU A 1 -12.38 -20.51 14.40
N VAL A 2 -13.37 -20.64 15.30
CA VAL A 2 -13.99 -19.51 16.05
C VAL A 2 -12.96 -18.63 16.78
N PHE A 3 -11.98 -19.24 17.45
CA PHE A 3 -10.92 -18.51 18.16
C PHE A 3 -10.12 -17.58 17.24
N LEU A 4 -9.68 -18.09 16.07
CA LEU A 4 -8.96 -17.28 15.08
C LEU A 4 -9.83 -16.16 14.54
N PHE A 5 -11.13 -16.44 14.32
CA PHE A 5 -12.07 -15.42 13.86
C PHE A 5 -12.19 -14.25 14.83
N PHE A 6 -12.41 -14.52 16.12
CA PHE A 6 -12.54 -13.46 17.13
C PHE A 6 -11.21 -12.73 17.38
N TRP A 7 -10.08 -13.43 17.30
CA TRP A 7 -8.77 -12.80 17.38
C TRP A 7 -8.55 -11.83 16.21
N ALA A 8 -8.77 -12.30 14.98
CA ALA A 8 -8.69 -11.46 13.78
C ALA A 8 -9.64 -10.26 13.89
N ALA A 9 -10.89 -10.47 14.30
CA ALA A 9 -11.85 -9.39 14.50
C ALA A 9 -11.39 -8.36 15.55
N THR A 10 -10.77 -8.81 16.65
CA THR A 10 -10.23 -7.92 17.68
C THR A 10 -9.07 -7.09 17.15
N MET A 11 -8.14 -7.72 16.42
CA MET A 11 -7.03 -7.02 15.76
C MET A 11 -7.54 -6.00 14.73
N LEU A 12 -8.55 -6.38 13.93
CA LEU A 12 -9.18 -5.53 12.93
C LEU A 12 -9.75 -4.26 13.58
N VAL A 13 -10.50 -4.40 14.68
CA VAL A 13 -11.07 -3.28 15.42
C VAL A 13 -9.96 -2.37 15.99
N GLY A 14 -8.88 -2.96 16.51
CA GLY A 14 -7.70 -2.21 16.96
C GLY A 14 -7.10 -1.37 15.84
N LYS A 15 -6.93 -1.96 14.66
CA LYS A 15 -6.33 -1.33 13.49
C LYS A 15 -7.23 -0.25 12.88
N LEU A 16 -8.54 -0.47 12.82
CA LEU A 16 -9.56 0.53 12.47
C LEU A 16 -9.47 1.78 13.35
N ARG A 17 -9.29 1.60 14.67
CA ARG A 17 -9.12 2.75 15.58
C ARG A 17 -7.82 3.50 15.32
N LYS A 18 -6.74 2.80 14.98
CA LYS A 18 -5.44 3.41 14.66
C LYS A 18 -5.52 4.25 13.37
N ILE A 19 -6.09 3.69 12.30
CA ILE A 19 -6.25 4.40 11.01
C ILE A 19 -7.15 5.63 11.17
N ARG A 20 -8.27 5.52 11.90
CA ARG A 20 -9.13 6.68 12.20
C ARG A 20 -8.46 7.76 13.06
N ARG A 21 -7.41 7.41 13.81
CA ARG A 21 -6.58 8.41 14.50
C ARG A 21 -5.59 9.05 13.54
N GLN A 22 -4.99 8.26 12.64
CA GLN A 22 -4.06 8.76 11.61
C GLN A 22 -4.74 9.69 10.62
N GLN A 23 -5.93 9.36 10.10
CA GLN A 23 -6.70 10.25 9.23
C GLN A 23 -7.04 11.59 9.90
N ARG A 24 -7.31 11.59 11.21
CA ARG A 24 -7.51 12.85 11.95
C ARG A 24 -6.24 13.68 12.10
N ALA A 25 -5.07 13.07 12.07
CA ALA A 25 -3.80 13.78 12.10
C ALA A 25 -3.55 14.55 10.79
N MET A 26 -4.08 14.06 9.66
CA MET A 26 -3.93 14.71 8.36
C MET A 26 -4.75 16.02 8.23
N LEU A 27 -5.73 16.22 9.12
CA LEU A 27 -6.49 17.47 9.19
C LEU A 27 -5.72 18.63 9.84
N PHE A 28 -4.59 18.35 10.51
CA PHE A 28 -3.76 19.39 11.08
C PHE A 28 -2.83 19.95 10.00
N ASP A 29 -2.72 21.28 9.95
CA ASP A 29 -1.74 21.93 9.10
C ASP A 29 -0.34 21.76 9.71
N VAL A 30 0.40 20.77 9.19
CA VAL A 30 1.75 20.42 9.66
C VAL A 30 2.79 21.44 9.20
N LEU A 31 2.53 22.15 8.09
CA LEU A 31 3.42 23.13 7.49
C LEU A 31 2.68 24.47 7.30
N PRO A 32 2.40 25.21 8.38
CA PRO A 32 1.64 26.45 8.29
C PRO A 32 2.33 27.46 7.37
N SER A 33 1.52 28.13 6.56
CA SER A 33 1.95 29.23 5.67
C SER A 33 2.50 30.42 6.45
N ASP A 34 2.07 30.60 7.70
CA ASP A 34 2.37 31.75 8.55
C ASP A 34 3.84 31.85 8.99
N ILE A 35 4.55 30.71 9.08
CA ILE A 35 5.99 30.69 9.45
C ILE A 35 6.86 31.15 8.27
N GLY A 36 6.40 30.92 7.04
CA GLY A 36 7.05 31.37 5.81
C GLY A 36 6.71 30.48 4.62
N GLU A 37 6.46 31.09 3.46
CA GLU A 37 6.05 30.38 2.25
C GLU A 37 7.12 29.39 1.73
N LYS A 38 8.41 29.71 1.92
CA LYS A 38 9.55 28.83 1.60
C LYS A 38 10.29 28.35 2.85
N ILE A 39 10.80 27.14 2.80
CA ILE A 39 11.61 26.51 3.85
C ILE A 39 13.09 26.67 3.48
N THR A 40 13.81 27.41 4.30
CA THR A 40 15.24 27.73 4.19
C THR A 40 15.96 27.29 5.46
N GLU A 41 17.28 27.18 5.44
CA GLU A 41 18.06 26.78 6.62
C GLU A 41 17.79 27.67 7.85
N ARG A 42 17.41 28.93 7.64
CA ARG A 42 17.18 29.90 8.73
C ARG A 42 15.82 29.77 9.42
N ASN A 43 14.82 29.24 8.72
CA ASN A 43 13.46 29.08 9.28
C ASN A 43 13.11 27.63 9.58
N LEU A 44 13.93 26.68 9.15
CA LEU A 44 13.74 25.25 9.37
C LEU A 44 13.57 24.90 10.86
N ASP A 45 14.35 25.52 11.75
CA ASP A 45 14.25 25.25 13.19
C ASP A 45 12.87 25.65 13.75
N LYS A 46 12.26 26.73 13.24
CA LYS A 46 10.91 27.16 13.63
C LYS A 46 9.83 26.17 13.19
N PHE A 47 10.00 25.55 12.01
CA PHE A 47 9.10 24.49 11.55
C PHE A 47 9.22 23.24 12.42
N LEU A 48 10.43 22.83 12.79
CA LEU A 48 10.64 21.67 13.67
C LEU A 48 10.06 21.91 15.08
N GLU A 49 10.24 23.11 15.62
CA GLU A 49 9.67 23.50 16.92
C GLU A 49 8.13 23.47 16.88
N TYR A 50 7.52 24.08 15.86
CA TYR A 50 6.06 24.04 15.67
C TYR A 50 5.53 22.60 15.57
N ILE A 51 6.19 21.74 14.79
CA ILE A 51 5.78 20.34 14.64
C ILE A 51 5.89 19.59 15.98
N SER A 52 6.87 19.93 16.81
CA SER A 52 7.04 19.33 18.14
C SER A 52 5.97 19.76 19.15
N GLU A 53 5.39 20.95 18.97
CA GLU A 53 4.30 21.49 19.79
C GLU A 53 2.92 20.94 19.40
N LEU A 54 2.81 20.28 18.24
CA LEU A 54 1.56 19.66 17.81
C LEU A 54 1.06 18.63 18.85
N PRO A 55 -0.27 18.47 18.98
CA PRO A 55 -0.84 17.53 19.94
C PRO A 55 -0.29 16.12 19.74
N LYS A 56 -0.08 15.37 20.83
CA LYS A 56 0.50 14.00 20.81
C LYS A 56 -0.19 13.02 19.85
N ASN A 57 -1.45 13.29 19.49
CA ASN A 57 -2.20 12.49 18.52
C ASN A 57 -1.71 12.68 17.07
N ALA A 58 -1.12 13.83 16.74
CA ALA A 58 -0.56 14.14 15.42
C ALA A 58 0.91 13.69 15.29
N VAL A 59 1.71 13.82 16.36
CA VAL A 59 3.14 13.48 16.38
C VAL A 59 3.42 12.00 16.05
N GLY A 60 2.49 11.10 16.35
CA GLY A 60 2.58 9.68 16.01
C GLY A 60 2.07 9.28 14.62
N SER A 61 1.70 10.24 13.76
CA SER A 61 1.21 9.98 12.41
C SER A 61 2.35 9.80 11.40
N PHE A 62 2.05 9.08 10.30
CA PHE A 62 2.97 8.94 9.17
C PHE A 62 3.36 10.32 8.61
N LEU A 63 2.39 11.22 8.45
CA LEU A 63 2.61 12.58 7.96
C LEU A 63 3.66 13.34 8.77
N VAL A 64 3.44 13.48 10.08
CA VAL A 64 4.33 14.25 10.95
C VAL A 64 5.73 13.62 11.01
N THR A 65 5.79 12.29 11.18
CA THR A 65 7.08 11.58 11.21
C THR A 65 7.88 11.81 9.93
N ARG A 66 7.20 11.80 8.78
CA ARG A 66 7.82 11.98 7.47
C ARG A 66 8.26 13.41 7.21
N CYS A 67 7.44 14.40 7.57
CA CYS A 67 7.82 15.81 7.50
C CYS A 67 9.05 16.10 8.37
N VAL A 68 9.08 15.64 9.63
CA VAL A 68 10.22 15.82 10.53
C VAL A 68 11.48 15.20 9.94
N ARG A 69 11.41 13.93 9.53
CA ARG A 69 12.57 13.23 8.93
C ARG A 69 13.07 13.90 7.66
N GLY A 70 12.16 14.39 6.81
CA GLY A 70 12.50 15.15 5.60
C GLY A 70 13.22 16.47 5.92
N LEU A 71 12.69 17.24 6.88
CA LEU A 71 13.30 18.49 7.33
C LEU A 71 14.69 18.26 7.99
N GLU A 72 14.81 17.26 8.86
CA GLU A 72 16.09 16.90 9.48
C GLU A 72 17.12 16.46 8.43
N HIS A 73 16.71 15.69 7.43
CA HIS A 73 17.59 15.29 6.32
C HIS A 73 18.03 16.49 5.49
N PHE A 74 17.12 17.41 5.17
CA PHE A 74 17.43 18.64 4.46
C PHE A 74 18.40 19.52 5.25
N ARG A 75 18.26 19.62 6.58
CA ARG A 75 19.18 20.37 7.46
C ARG A 75 20.63 19.91 7.30
N VAL A 76 20.85 18.61 7.14
CA VAL A 76 22.20 18.03 7.01
C VAL A 76 22.70 18.07 5.58
N ARG A 77 21.86 17.71 4.60
CA ARG A 77 22.29 17.55 3.21
C ARG A 77 22.28 18.84 2.40
N LYS A 78 21.40 19.79 2.73
CA LYS A 78 21.19 21.03 1.97
C LYS A 78 21.06 20.67 0.48
N SER A 79 20.10 19.79 0.21
CA SER A 79 19.73 19.34 -1.13
C SER A 79 18.27 18.93 -1.14
N ALA A 80 17.44 19.66 -1.89
CA ALA A 80 16.03 19.32 -2.08
C ALA A 80 15.89 18.01 -2.86
N ALA A 81 16.78 17.77 -3.84
CA ALA A 81 16.83 16.55 -4.63
C ALA A 81 17.15 15.31 -3.77
N ASP A 82 18.16 15.40 -2.90
CA ASP A 82 18.52 14.29 -2.01
C ASP A 82 17.41 14.00 -1.00
N THR A 83 16.72 15.05 -0.54
CA THR A 83 15.58 14.93 0.38
C THR A 83 14.40 14.25 -0.31
N ALA A 84 14.14 14.54 -1.59
CA ALA A 84 13.13 13.86 -2.39
C ALA A 84 13.44 12.36 -2.55
N THR A 85 14.69 12.00 -2.84
CA THR A 85 15.10 10.58 -2.91
C THR A 85 14.93 9.87 -1.58
N MET A 86 15.31 10.51 -0.48
CA MET A 86 15.15 9.96 0.87
C MET A 86 13.68 9.77 1.25
N LEU A 87 12.83 10.74 0.94
CA LEU A 87 11.39 10.67 1.18
C LEU A 87 10.71 9.59 0.32
N SER A 88 11.15 9.39 -0.92
CA SER A 88 10.69 8.28 -1.77
C SER A 88 11.02 6.93 -1.13
N SER A 89 12.29 6.73 -0.72
CA SER A 89 12.69 5.52 -0.01
C SER A 89 11.91 5.29 1.29
N GLN A 90 11.53 6.36 2.01
CA GLN A 90 10.65 6.22 3.17
C GLN A 90 9.24 5.78 2.80
N SER A 91 8.70 6.22 1.66
CA SER A 91 7.39 5.73 1.18
C SER A 91 7.40 4.22 1.04
N ASP A 92 8.41 3.69 0.36
CA ASP A 92 8.52 2.26 0.10
C ASP A 92 8.61 1.47 1.41
N LEU A 93 9.33 2.00 2.41
CA LEU A 93 9.43 1.40 3.73
C LEU A 93 8.10 1.46 4.50
N ASP A 94 7.38 2.58 4.44
CA ASP A 94 6.07 2.73 5.08
C ASP A 94 5.04 1.77 4.43
N ALA A 95 5.03 1.68 3.10
CA ALA A 95 4.17 0.76 2.35
C ALA A 95 4.48 -0.71 2.69
N SER A 96 5.76 -1.08 2.73
CA SER A 96 6.19 -2.42 3.14
C SER A 96 5.83 -2.72 4.60
N SER A 97 5.93 -1.73 5.50
CA SER A 97 5.52 -1.89 6.89
C SER A 97 4.00 -2.10 7.02
N VAL A 98 3.19 -1.42 6.19
CA VAL A 98 1.74 -1.63 6.16
C VAL A 98 1.43 -3.05 5.68
N ASP A 99 2.01 -3.50 4.58
CA ASP A 99 1.82 -4.85 4.07
C ASP A 99 2.19 -5.92 5.11
N SER A 100 3.37 -5.77 5.72
CA SER A 100 3.87 -6.67 6.79
C SER A 100 2.91 -6.74 7.98
N SER A 101 2.24 -5.64 8.32
CA SER A 101 1.28 -5.62 9.42
C SER A 101 -0.04 -6.34 9.12
N TYR A 102 -0.34 -6.63 7.85
CA TYR A 102 -1.49 -7.43 7.42
C TYR A 102 -1.18 -8.93 7.26
N THR A 103 0.09 -9.32 7.19
CA THR A 103 0.51 -10.72 7.04
C THR A 103 -0.18 -11.66 8.04
N MET A 104 -0.31 -11.25 9.31
CA MET A 104 -0.97 -12.07 10.32
C MET A 104 -2.46 -12.31 10.04
N PHE A 105 -3.16 -11.33 9.48
CA PHE A 105 -4.55 -11.51 9.05
C PHE A 105 -4.66 -12.51 7.91
N HIS A 106 -3.77 -12.44 6.92
CA HIS A 106 -3.73 -13.40 5.82
C HIS A 106 -3.49 -14.84 6.32
N VAL A 107 -2.58 -15.01 7.28
CA VAL A 107 -2.34 -16.31 7.92
C VAL A 107 -3.61 -16.83 8.61
N PHE A 108 -4.34 -15.99 9.35
CA PHE A 108 -5.58 -16.40 10.00
C PHE A 108 -6.69 -16.74 9.00
N ILE A 109 -6.90 -15.91 7.98
CA ILE A 109 -7.89 -16.14 6.93
C ILE A 109 -7.60 -17.46 6.19
N TRP A 110 -6.33 -17.76 5.93
CA TRP A 110 -5.91 -19.00 5.29
C TRP A 110 -6.04 -20.23 6.22
N ALA A 111 -5.78 -20.07 7.52
CA ALA A 111 -5.84 -21.17 8.49
C ALA A 111 -7.28 -21.58 8.86
N ILE A 112 -8.24 -20.66 8.82
CA ILE A 112 -9.64 -20.93 9.20
C ILE A 112 -10.27 -22.08 8.37
N PRO A 113 -10.23 -22.07 7.02
CA PRO A 113 -10.74 -23.16 6.20
C PRO A 113 -10.05 -24.51 6.49
N ILE A 114 -8.73 -24.50 6.73
CA ILE A 114 -7.97 -25.72 7.04
C ILE A 114 -8.44 -26.32 8.37
N LEU A 115 -8.68 -25.48 9.38
CA LEU A 115 -9.24 -25.94 10.66
C LEU A 115 -10.67 -26.47 10.51
N GLY A 116 -11.50 -25.83 9.69
CA GLY A 116 -12.84 -26.33 9.37
C GLY A 116 -12.81 -27.71 8.72
N PHE A 117 -11.91 -27.89 7.73
CA PHE A 117 -11.68 -29.17 7.08
C PHE A 117 -11.16 -30.22 8.06
N LEU A 118 -10.23 -29.86 8.96
CA LEU A 118 -9.78 -30.76 10.02
C LEU A 118 -10.94 -31.22 10.90
N GLY A 119 -11.86 -30.31 11.25
CA GLY A 119 -13.10 -30.63 11.95
C GLY A 119 -13.95 -31.66 11.20
N THR A 120 -14.10 -31.51 9.88
CA THR A 120 -14.81 -32.54 9.09
C THR A 120 -14.12 -33.89 9.13
N VAL A 121 -12.80 -33.94 8.98
CA VAL A 121 -12.05 -35.20 8.97
C VAL A 121 -12.24 -35.96 10.29
N ILE A 122 -12.17 -35.24 11.42
CA ILE A 122 -12.39 -35.83 12.75
C ILE A 122 -13.84 -36.32 12.89
N GLY A 123 -14.82 -35.50 12.53
CA GLY A 123 -16.23 -35.86 12.70
C GLY A 123 -16.68 -36.99 11.76
N VAL A 124 -16.21 -37.01 10.51
CA VAL A 124 -16.42 -38.13 9.57
C VAL A 124 -15.75 -39.40 10.09
N SER A 125 -14.50 -39.32 10.56
CA SER A 125 -13.78 -40.47 11.12
C SER A 125 -14.50 -41.07 12.33
N SER A 126 -14.99 -40.21 13.24
CA SER A 126 -15.78 -40.65 14.41
C SER A 126 -17.12 -41.26 14.01
N ALA A 127 -17.81 -40.68 13.01
CA ALA A 127 -19.10 -41.18 12.54
C ALA A 127 -18.98 -42.57 11.89
N VAL A 128 -17.92 -42.78 11.09
CA VAL A 128 -17.63 -44.07 10.46
C VAL A 128 -17.20 -45.11 11.50
N GLY A 129 -16.29 -44.77 12.42
CA GLY A 129 -15.85 -45.69 13.47
C GLY A 129 -17.00 -46.22 14.33
N GLY A 130 -17.86 -45.32 14.83
CA GLY A 130 -19.02 -45.72 15.63
C GLY A 130 -20.04 -46.56 14.86
N PHE A 131 -20.16 -46.38 13.55
CA PHE A 131 -20.99 -47.24 12.71
C PHE A 131 -20.40 -48.65 12.57
N THR A 132 -19.07 -48.77 12.36
CA THR A 132 -18.38 -50.07 12.33
C THR A 132 -18.51 -50.84 13.64
N ASP A 133 -18.42 -50.15 14.78
CA ASP A 133 -18.63 -50.77 16.11
C ASP A 133 -20.07 -51.26 16.29
N THR A 134 -21.05 -50.50 15.81
CA THR A 134 -22.47 -50.90 15.82
C THR A 134 -22.69 -52.14 14.95
N LEU A 135 -22.07 -52.19 13.76
CA LEU A 135 -22.19 -53.30 12.82
C LEU A 135 -21.55 -54.60 13.35
N SER A 136 -20.45 -54.47 14.10
CA SER A 136 -19.73 -55.63 14.68
C SER A 136 -20.37 -56.14 15.97
N SER A 137 -21.11 -55.30 16.70
CA SER A 137 -21.69 -55.64 18.01
C SER A 137 -23.19 -56.01 17.96
N SER A 138 -23.87 -55.83 16.82
CA SER A 138 -25.32 -56.03 16.73
C SER A 138 -25.76 -56.69 15.43
N SER A 139 -26.55 -57.76 15.56
CA SER A 139 -27.23 -58.46 14.46
C SER A 139 -28.70 -58.04 14.29
N ASP A 140 -29.18 -57.11 15.13
CA ASP A 140 -30.57 -56.66 15.16
C ASP A 140 -30.80 -55.40 14.31
N MET A 141 -31.89 -55.41 13.53
CA MET A 141 -32.25 -54.33 12.59
C MET A 141 -32.43 -52.95 13.27
N GLU A 142 -32.92 -52.91 14.51
CA GLU A 142 -33.10 -51.66 15.27
C GLU A 142 -31.76 -50.99 15.58
N SER A 143 -30.73 -51.77 15.97
CA SER A 143 -29.38 -51.25 16.24
C SER A 143 -28.74 -50.68 14.96
N LEU A 144 -28.97 -51.34 13.82
CA LEU A 144 -28.53 -50.84 12.51
C LEU A 144 -29.16 -49.49 12.16
N LYS A 145 -30.47 -49.35 12.39
CA LYS A 145 -31.22 -48.10 12.15
C LYS A 145 -30.71 -46.95 13.03
N VAL A 146 -30.40 -47.24 14.30
CA VAL A 146 -29.78 -46.28 15.22
C VAL A 146 -28.38 -45.88 14.74
N GLY A 147 -27.56 -46.85 14.32
CA GLY A 147 -26.24 -46.60 13.73
C GLY A 147 -26.30 -45.71 12.49
N LEU A 148 -27.24 -45.97 11.58
CA LEU A 148 -27.45 -45.15 10.37
C LEU A 148 -27.93 -43.72 10.69
N LYS A 149 -28.78 -43.55 11.70
CA LYS A 149 -29.19 -42.21 12.16
C LYS A 149 -28.02 -41.46 12.81
N SER A 150 -27.17 -42.17 13.54
CA SER A 150 -25.97 -41.61 14.19
C SER A 150 -24.94 -41.14 13.15
N ILE A 151 -24.59 -41.99 12.17
CA ILE A 151 -23.62 -41.62 11.13
C ILE A 151 -24.11 -40.45 10.28
N THR A 152 -25.40 -40.42 9.90
CA THR A 152 -25.97 -39.30 9.12
C THR A 152 -25.97 -37.99 9.89
N GLY A 153 -26.27 -38.01 11.20
CA GLY A 153 -26.16 -36.82 12.07
C GLY A 153 -24.72 -36.35 12.29
N GLY A 154 -23.79 -37.29 12.50
CA GLY A 154 -22.36 -37.00 12.67
C GLY A 154 -21.74 -36.40 11.40
N LEU A 155 -22.07 -36.94 10.23
CA LEU A 155 -21.66 -36.39 8.93
C LEU A 155 -22.24 -34.99 8.71
N GLY A 156 -23.52 -34.77 9.01
CA GLY A 156 -24.14 -33.45 8.90
C GLY A 156 -23.42 -32.38 9.73
N THR A 157 -23.22 -32.67 11.02
CA THR A 157 -22.51 -31.75 11.94
C THR A 157 -21.08 -31.46 11.50
N SER A 158 -20.41 -32.48 10.94
CA SER A 158 -19.06 -32.34 10.38
C SER A 158 -19.05 -31.34 9.22
N PHE A 159 -19.95 -31.51 8.25
CA PHE A 159 -20.06 -30.60 7.11
C PHE A 159 -20.40 -29.16 7.54
N ASP A 160 -21.30 -29.00 8.50
CA ASP A 160 -21.66 -27.68 9.04
C ASP A 160 -20.43 -26.94 9.61
N THR A 161 -19.50 -27.67 10.24
CA THR A 161 -18.26 -27.10 10.78
C THR A 161 -17.38 -26.46 9.68
N THR A 162 -17.26 -27.12 8.52
CA THR A 162 -16.53 -26.53 7.39
C THR A 162 -17.30 -25.38 6.74
N LEU A 163 -18.61 -25.50 6.59
CA LEU A 163 -19.45 -24.43 6.04
C LEU A 163 -19.27 -23.15 6.88
N VAL A 164 -19.38 -23.27 8.21
CA VAL A 164 -19.21 -22.14 9.14
C VAL A 164 -17.79 -21.57 9.07
N ALA A 165 -16.76 -22.41 8.99
CA ALA A 165 -15.38 -21.95 8.83
C ALA A 165 -15.17 -21.14 7.54
N LEU A 166 -15.67 -21.63 6.40
CA LEU A 166 -15.58 -20.93 5.12
C LEU A 166 -16.34 -19.60 5.15
N ALA A 167 -17.54 -19.58 5.74
CA ALA A 167 -18.32 -18.35 5.91
C ALA A 167 -17.56 -17.31 6.77
N MET A 168 -16.95 -17.74 7.88
CA MET A 168 -16.12 -16.87 8.73
C MET A 168 -14.91 -16.30 8.00
N ALA A 169 -14.19 -17.13 7.25
CA ALA A 169 -13.05 -16.69 6.45
C ALA A 169 -13.48 -15.65 5.39
N MET A 170 -14.58 -15.92 4.69
CA MET A 170 -15.14 -15.01 3.70
C MET A 170 -15.54 -13.65 4.32
N ILE A 171 -16.23 -13.67 5.46
CA ILE A 171 -16.64 -12.46 6.17
C ILE A 171 -15.44 -11.64 6.67
N LEU A 172 -14.30 -12.27 6.99
CA LEU A 172 -13.07 -11.57 7.39
C LEU A 172 -12.29 -10.97 6.22
N THR A 173 -12.27 -11.63 5.06
CA THR A 173 -11.48 -11.18 3.91
C THR A 173 -11.85 -9.77 3.47
N PHE A 174 -13.15 -9.49 3.27
CA PHE A 174 -13.61 -8.18 2.81
C PHE A 174 -13.17 -7.00 3.70
N PRO A 175 -13.45 -6.99 5.02
CA PRO A 175 -13.07 -5.88 5.87
C PRO A 175 -11.55 -5.78 6.06
N VAL A 176 -10.81 -6.89 6.06
CA VAL A 176 -9.34 -6.85 6.12
C VAL A 176 -8.78 -6.19 4.86
N SER A 177 -9.21 -6.61 3.67
CA SER A 177 -8.77 -6.03 2.41
C SER A 177 -9.18 -4.56 2.27
N ALA A 178 -10.40 -4.20 2.71
CA ALA A 178 -10.84 -2.81 2.73
C ALA A 178 -9.97 -1.96 3.66
N LEU A 179 -9.59 -2.49 4.83
CA LEU A 179 -8.74 -1.77 5.78
C LEU A 179 -7.30 -1.61 5.25
N GLN A 180 -6.76 -2.64 4.62
CA GLN A 180 -5.45 -2.60 3.97
C GLN A 180 -5.41 -1.55 2.87
N LYS A 181 -6.46 -1.47 2.06
CA LYS A 181 -6.61 -0.42 1.07
C LYS A 181 -6.64 0.97 1.72
N LEU A 182 -7.51 1.18 2.72
CA LEU A 182 -7.62 2.48 3.40
C LEU A 182 -6.29 2.95 4.03
N GLU A 183 -5.51 2.03 4.59
CA GLU A 183 -4.21 2.38 5.16
C GLU A 183 -3.17 2.70 4.07
N GLY A 184 -3.23 2.01 2.92
CA GLY A 184 -2.45 2.35 1.74
C GLY A 184 -2.81 3.71 1.14
N ASP A 185 -4.11 4.02 1.04
CA ASP A 185 -4.59 5.33 0.57
C ASP A 185 -4.07 6.46 1.46
N VAL A 186 -4.02 6.27 2.79
CA VAL A 186 -3.43 7.24 3.73
C VAL A 186 -1.93 7.46 3.47
N ILE A 187 -1.17 6.43 3.14
CA ILE A 187 0.25 6.61 2.77
C ILE A 187 0.37 7.40 1.47
N GLY A 188 -0.46 7.08 0.47
CA GLY A 188 -0.48 7.81 -0.79
C GLY A 188 -0.79 9.30 -0.60
N GLU A 189 -1.74 9.63 0.27
CA GLU A 189 -2.07 11.03 0.60
C GLU A 189 -0.92 11.74 1.35
N VAL A 190 -0.18 11.01 2.19
CA VAL A 190 1.06 11.53 2.83
C VAL A 190 2.17 11.78 1.80
N ASP A 191 2.34 10.89 0.82
CA ASP A 191 3.29 11.06 -0.28
C ASP A 191 2.97 12.31 -1.10
N GLU A 192 1.70 12.48 -1.46
CA GLU A 192 1.21 13.62 -2.21
C GLU A 192 1.44 14.92 -1.43
N TYR A 193 1.06 14.97 -0.15
CA TYR A 193 1.30 16.14 0.70
C TYR A 193 2.78 16.50 0.78
N THR A 194 3.65 15.49 0.96
CA THR A 194 5.09 15.72 1.09
C THR A 194 5.70 16.21 -0.22
N ASN A 195 5.29 15.65 -1.36
CA ASN A 195 5.79 16.10 -2.66
C ASN A 195 5.27 17.51 -3.03
N GLU A 196 3.99 17.77 -2.81
CA GLU A 196 3.37 19.01 -3.26
C GLU A 196 3.61 20.19 -2.31
N TYR A 197 3.66 19.96 -1.01
CA TYR A 197 3.83 21.02 -0.01
C TYR A 197 5.25 21.08 0.56
N LEU A 198 5.84 19.96 0.99
CA LEU A 198 7.18 19.99 1.60
C LEU A 198 8.27 20.23 0.55
N LEU A 199 8.34 19.40 -0.49
CA LEU A 199 9.41 19.48 -1.50
C LEU A 199 9.36 20.76 -2.33
N ARG A 200 8.18 21.25 -2.71
CA ARG A 200 8.06 22.52 -3.46
C ARG A 200 8.49 23.74 -2.65
N ARG A 201 8.36 23.69 -1.32
CA ARG A 201 8.73 24.80 -0.44
C ARG A 201 10.21 24.76 -0.04
N LEU A 202 10.91 23.65 -0.22
CA LEU A 202 12.33 23.52 0.10
C LEU A 202 13.20 24.31 -0.89
N GLU A 203 13.92 25.32 -0.39
CA GLU A 203 14.80 26.17 -1.19
C GLU A 203 16.27 25.82 -0.92
N ASP A 204 16.90 25.16 -1.90
CA ASP A 204 18.27 24.65 -1.78
C ASP A 204 19.38 25.69 -2.02
N GLY A 205 19.02 26.98 -2.12
CA GLY A 205 19.94 28.07 -2.51
C GLY A 205 20.46 27.99 -3.95
N ARG A 206 20.50 26.81 -4.59
CA ARG A 206 20.87 26.61 -6.00
C ARG A 206 19.89 27.25 -6.98
N ASN A 207 18.59 27.25 -6.64
CA ASN A 207 17.55 27.87 -7.49
C ASN A 207 17.53 29.40 -7.42
N SER A 208 18.31 30.02 -6.51
CA SER A 208 18.38 31.47 -6.38
C SER A 208 19.31 32.12 -7.40
N GLU A 209 20.19 31.36 -8.05
CA GLU A 209 21.14 31.88 -9.05
C GLU A 209 20.66 31.71 -10.51
N ASP A 210 19.66 30.88 -10.80
CA ASP A 210 19.40 30.39 -12.18
C ASP A 210 18.06 30.84 -12.82
N HIS A 211 17.40 31.90 -12.30
CA HIS A 211 16.22 32.49 -12.97
C HIS A 211 16.30 33.98 -13.31
N ARG A 212 17.51 34.55 -13.37
CA ARG A 212 17.72 35.66 -14.31
C ARG A 212 17.88 35.05 -15.70
N LEU A 213 16.79 34.67 -16.33
CA LEU A 213 16.78 34.51 -17.79
C LEU A 213 17.28 35.84 -18.36
N PRO A 214 18.46 35.92 -19.02
CA PRO A 214 18.69 37.03 -19.92
C PRO A 214 17.55 36.93 -20.93
N SER A 215 16.80 38.00 -21.14
CA SER A 215 15.68 38.04 -22.08
C SER A 215 16.16 37.48 -23.43
N ALA A 216 15.94 36.19 -23.66
CA ALA A 216 16.38 35.51 -24.87
C ALA A 216 15.58 36.15 -25.99
N SER A 217 16.27 36.98 -26.77
CA SER A 217 15.67 37.69 -27.89
C SER A 217 15.05 36.64 -28.80
N ARG A 218 13.85 36.93 -29.33
CA ARG A 218 13.06 36.04 -30.19
C ARG A 218 13.86 35.46 -31.37
N ASN A 219 14.97 36.09 -31.73
CA ASN A 219 15.92 35.63 -32.75
C ASN A 219 16.76 34.41 -32.32
N ASP A 220 17.16 34.33 -31.06
CA ASP A 220 18.05 33.27 -30.57
C ASP A 220 17.34 31.90 -30.60
N MET A 221 16.06 31.88 -30.23
CA MET A 221 15.22 30.69 -30.36
C MET A 221 14.94 30.30 -31.81
N GLN A 222 14.91 31.27 -32.74
CA GLN A 222 14.79 30.99 -34.17
C GLN A 222 16.07 30.40 -34.76
N ASP A 223 17.24 30.83 -34.29
CA ASP A 223 18.53 30.33 -34.76
C ASP A 223 18.78 28.89 -34.33
N VAL A 224 18.43 28.52 -33.09
CA VAL A 224 18.54 27.13 -32.61
C VAL A 224 17.57 26.20 -33.36
N VAL A 225 16.33 26.65 -33.59
CA VAL A 225 15.34 25.88 -34.35
C VAL A 225 15.75 25.72 -35.82
N GLN A 226 16.29 26.78 -36.45
CA GLN A 226 16.81 26.68 -37.82
C GLN A 226 18.05 25.78 -37.92
N ALA A 227 18.94 25.81 -36.93
CA ALA A 227 20.09 24.91 -36.88
C ALA A 227 19.66 23.44 -36.80
N ALA A 228 18.69 23.12 -35.94
CA ALA A 228 18.13 21.77 -35.82
C ALA A 228 17.42 21.31 -37.11
N LEU A 229 16.66 22.20 -37.75
CA LEU A 229 15.96 21.90 -39.01
C LEU A 229 16.93 21.64 -40.18
N LYS A 230 18.09 22.32 -40.23
CA LYS A 230 19.10 22.09 -41.27
C LYS A 230 19.68 20.68 -41.22
N VAL A 231 19.91 20.15 -40.03
CA VAL A 231 20.42 18.78 -39.83
C VAL A 231 19.43 17.76 -40.40
N HIS A 232 18.15 17.87 -40.05
CA HIS A 232 17.13 16.96 -40.58
C HIS A 232 16.90 17.09 -42.09
N ARG A 233 17.05 18.30 -42.65
CA ARG A 233 16.88 18.52 -44.09
C ARG A 233 17.99 17.83 -44.90
N ALA A 234 19.22 17.82 -44.38
CA ALA A 234 20.34 17.13 -45.00
C ALA A 234 20.15 15.60 -45.00
N GLU A 235 19.58 15.04 -43.93
CA GLU A 235 19.23 13.61 -43.88
C GLU A 235 18.16 13.27 -44.93
N LEU A 236 17.08 14.04 -45.01
CA LEU A 236 15.99 13.78 -45.97
C LEU A 236 16.46 13.82 -47.43
N GLU A 237 17.35 14.74 -47.79
CA GLU A 237 17.95 14.79 -49.13
C GLU A 237 18.82 13.56 -49.41
N GLY A 238 19.56 13.07 -48.41
CA GLY A 238 20.33 11.82 -48.51
C GLY A 238 19.45 10.60 -48.78
N TRP A 239 18.33 10.47 -48.08
CA TRP A 239 17.37 9.37 -48.26
C TRP A 239 16.69 9.44 -49.64
N ILE A 240 16.32 10.63 -50.11
CA ILE A 240 15.76 10.82 -51.47
C ILE A 240 16.77 10.43 -52.55
N GLY A 241 18.05 10.76 -52.34
CA GLY A 241 19.14 10.35 -53.23
C GLY A 241 19.28 8.83 -53.33
N GLN A 242 19.30 8.14 -52.20
CA GLN A 242 19.37 6.68 -52.13
C GLN A 242 18.18 6.01 -52.82
N LEU A 243 16.96 6.51 -52.58
CA LEU A 243 15.75 6.01 -53.24
C LEU A 243 15.81 6.17 -54.76
N LYS A 244 16.36 7.29 -55.26
CA LYS A 244 16.52 7.51 -56.70
C LYS A 244 17.57 6.60 -57.33
N THR A 245 18.62 6.22 -56.61
CA THR A 245 19.60 5.23 -57.08
C THR A 245 19.04 3.82 -57.13
N LEU A 246 18.25 3.43 -56.12
CA LEU A 246 17.56 2.13 -56.10
C LEU A 246 16.52 2.01 -57.23
N GLY A 247 15.76 3.08 -57.51
CA GLY A 247 14.79 3.11 -58.59
C GLY A 247 15.39 3.03 -60.00
N LYS A 248 16.66 3.42 -60.19
CA LYS A 248 17.36 3.27 -61.49
C LYS A 248 17.93 1.86 -61.71
N GLY A 249 18.07 1.05 -60.68
CA GLY A 249 18.55 -0.34 -60.78
C GLY A 249 17.45 -1.37 -61.10
N VAL A 250 16.18 -0.93 -61.17
CA VAL A 250 14.99 -1.79 -61.35
C VAL A 250 14.27 -1.51 -62.68
N SER A 251 14.88 -0.71 -63.58
CA SER A 251 14.39 -0.44 -64.95
C SER A 251 15.35 -0.95 -66.00
#